data_AF-A4SAY1-F1
#
_entry.id   AF-A4SAY1-F1
#
_cell.length_a   1.000
_cell.length_b   1.000
_cell.length_c   1.000
_cell.angle_alpha   90.00
_cell.angle_beta   90.00
_cell.angle_gamma   90.00
#
_symmetry.space_group_name_H-M   'P 1'
#
loop_
_entity.id
_entity.type
_entity.pdbx_description
1 polymer ?
#
loop_
_entity_poly.entity_id
_entity_poly.type
_entity_poly.pdbx_seq_one_letter_code
_entity_poly.pdbx_strand_id
1 'polypeptide(L)'
;MSGLLSGDAQAIAGAVGLVANGVTSWSLWVLYNTGCGLPPGPGGSLGALEGVSYLVVTAFVVAATAKKIKTGSGLPAGPGGVLGGAEGISFLVALIGLGVLANQVLHFGYVPNAIPTEGGKCY
;
A
#
# COMPACT_ATOMS: atom_id res chain seq x y z
N MET A 1 4.34 32.65 8.88
CA MET A 1 4.22 31.43 9.71
C MET A 1 3.75 30.21 8.89
N SER A 2 4.23 30.01 7.65
CA SER A 2 3.74 28.93 6.75
C SER A 2 4.69 27.74 6.53
N GLY A 3 5.89 27.73 7.15
CA GLY A 3 6.86 26.65 6.97
C GLY A 3 6.68 25.44 7.90
N LEU A 4 6.17 25.66 9.12
CA LEU A 4 5.99 24.60 10.13
C LEU A 4 4.85 23.62 9.76
N LEU A 5 3.69 24.14 9.33
CA LEU A 5 2.57 23.28 8.89
C LEU A 5 2.90 22.39 7.67
N SER A 6 3.75 22.86 6.74
CA SER A 6 4.11 22.04 5.58
C SER A 6 5.12 20.94 5.90
N GLY A 7 6.03 21.18 6.85
CA GLY A 7 7.01 20.18 7.28
C GLY A 7 6.35 19.05 8.07
N ASP A 8 5.55 19.41 9.08
CA ASP A 8 4.87 18.45 9.93
C ASP A 8 3.88 17.59 9.13
N ALA A 9 3.12 18.20 8.22
CA ALA A 9 2.21 17.46 7.33
C ALA A 9 2.94 16.47 6.41
N GLN A 10 4.12 16.83 5.88
CA GLN A 10 4.93 15.92 5.06
C GLN A 10 5.50 14.76 5.88
N ALA A 11 5.94 15.03 7.12
CA ALA A 11 6.42 13.99 8.03
C ALA A 11 5.29 13.03 8.42
N ILE A 12 4.10 13.56 8.74
CA ILE A 12 2.90 12.76 9.05
C ILE A 12 2.50 11.91 7.84
N ALA A 13 2.41 12.52 6.65
CA ALA A 13 2.09 11.78 5.43
C ALA A 13 3.11 10.66 5.16
N GLY A 14 4.40 10.94 5.34
CA GLY A 14 5.46 9.94 5.25
C GLY A 14 5.27 8.80 6.24
N ALA A 15 5.01 9.11 7.52
CA ALA A 15 4.80 8.10 8.56
C ALA A 15 3.57 7.23 8.27
N VAL A 16 2.44 7.83 7.86
CA VAL A 16 1.24 7.10 7.44
C VAL A 16 1.56 6.21 6.23
N GLY A 17 2.32 6.71 5.27
CA GLY A 17 2.79 5.93 4.12
C GLY A 17 3.65 4.73 4.53
N LEU A 18 4.55 4.88 5.51
CA LEU A 18 5.37 3.78 6.01
C LEU A 18 4.54 2.70 6.72
N VAL A 19 3.57 3.11 7.56
CA VAL A 19 2.65 2.17 8.22
C VAL A 19 1.82 1.43 7.18
N ALA A 20 1.25 2.15 6.20
CA ALA A 20 0.48 1.54 5.12
C ALA A 20 1.32 0.56 4.29
N ASN A 21 2.58 0.88 4.00
CA ASN A 21 3.50 -0.02 3.33
C ASN A 21 3.77 -1.29 4.15
N GLY A 22 3.92 -1.16 5.47
CA GLY A 22 4.09 -2.32 6.37
C GLY A 22 2.87 -3.25 6.36
N VAL A 23 1.67 -2.70 6.50
CA VAL A 23 0.41 -3.46 6.45
C VAL A 23 0.23 -4.13 5.09
N THR A 24 0.45 -3.38 4.00
CA THR A 24 0.33 -3.89 2.63
C THR A 24 1.35 -5.00 2.36
N SER A 25 2.59 -4.86 2.85
CA SER A 25 3.61 -5.88 2.69
C SER A 25 3.25 -7.16 3.45
N TRP A 26 2.70 -7.04 4.67
CA TRP A 26 2.19 -8.19 5.41
C TRP A 26 1.04 -8.86 4.65
N SER A 27 0.10 -8.09 4.14
CA SER A 27 -0.99 -8.60 3.28
C SER A 27 -0.47 -9.39 2.09
N LEU A 28 0.45 -8.81 1.32
CA LEU A 28 1.05 -9.44 0.16
C LEU A 28 1.80 -10.73 0.52
N TRP A 29 2.46 -10.77 1.69
CA TRP A 29 3.14 -11.98 2.16
C TRP A 29 2.17 -13.10 2.52
N VAL A 30 1.10 -12.80 3.25
CA VAL A 30 0.05 -13.79 3.56
C VAL A 30 -0.59 -14.28 2.26
N LEU A 31 -0.89 -13.35 1.36
CA LEU A 31 -1.50 -13.65 0.08
C LEU A 31 -0.62 -14.56 -0.78
N TYR A 32 0.67 -14.25 -0.89
CA TYR A 32 1.62 -15.07 -1.64
C TYR A 32 1.68 -16.53 -1.16
N ASN A 33 1.69 -16.74 0.17
CA ASN A 33 1.86 -18.08 0.74
C ASN A 33 0.55 -18.88 0.84
N THR A 34 -0.58 -18.19 1.07
CA THR A 34 -1.85 -18.87 1.40
C THR A 34 -2.91 -18.76 0.31
N GLY A 35 -2.77 -17.80 -0.61
CA GLY A 35 -3.85 -17.44 -1.54
C GLY A 35 -4.94 -16.55 -0.93
N CYS A 36 -4.77 -16.10 0.32
CA CYS A 36 -5.76 -15.33 1.08
C CYS A 36 -5.22 -13.98 1.58
N GLY A 37 -6.11 -12.99 1.69
CA GLY A 37 -5.81 -11.70 2.35
C GLY A 37 -5.72 -11.85 3.88
N LEU A 38 -5.54 -10.73 4.59
CA LEU A 38 -5.58 -10.80 6.06
C LEU A 38 -6.97 -11.22 6.54
N PRO A 39 -7.07 -11.93 7.67
CA PRO A 39 -8.36 -12.18 8.30
C PRO A 39 -9.03 -10.84 8.63
N PRO A 40 -10.37 -10.72 8.49
CA PRO A 40 -11.07 -9.45 8.67
C PRO A 40 -10.94 -8.87 10.09
N GLY A 41 -10.65 -9.71 11.08
CA GLY A 41 -10.56 -9.32 12.49
C GLY A 41 -11.92 -8.98 13.10
N PRO A 42 -11.96 -8.68 14.41
CA PRO A 42 -13.21 -8.31 15.08
C PRO A 42 -13.87 -7.11 14.39
N GLY A 43 -15.11 -7.28 13.95
CA GLY A 43 -15.88 -6.24 13.26
C GLY A 43 -15.33 -5.81 11.90
N GLY A 44 -14.43 -6.59 11.26
CA GLY A 44 -13.85 -6.23 9.95
C GLY A 44 -12.77 -5.15 10.01
N SER A 45 -12.30 -4.78 11.20
CA SER A 45 -11.34 -3.70 11.42
C SER A 45 -9.98 -3.94 10.74
N LEU A 46 -9.49 -5.18 10.72
CA LEU A 46 -8.20 -5.50 10.12
C LEU A 46 -8.28 -5.51 8.59
N GLY A 47 -9.39 -6.00 8.03
CA GLY A 47 -9.66 -5.92 6.59
C GLY A 47 -9.85 -4.47 6.11
N ALA A 48 -10.50 -3.63 6.90
CA ALA A 48 -10.60 -2.19 6.60
C ALA A 48 -9.22 -1.52 6.61
N LEU A 49 -8.37 -1.83 7.59
CA LEU A 49 -7.01 -1.31 7.67
C LEU A 49 -6.17 -1.75 6.47
N GLU A 50 -6.27 -3.01 6.06
CA GLU A 50 -5.64 -3.54 4.85
C GLU A 50 -6.09 -2.77 3.60
N GLY A 51 -7.40 -2.63 3.39
CA GLY A 51 -7.95 -1.92 2.23
C GLY A 51 -7.52 -0.44 2.18
N VAL A 52 -7.57 0.27 3.31
CA VAL A 52 -7.08 1.65 3.41
C VAL A 52 -5.58 1.73 3.11
N SER A 53 -4.80 0.74 3.57
CA SER A 53 -3.35 0.70 3.31
C SER A 53 -3.04 0.56 1.82
N TYR A 54 -3.79 -0.27 1.08
CA TYR A 54 -3.68 -0.34 -0.39
C TYR A 54 -4.01 0.98 -1.07
N LEU A 55 -5.02 1.71 -0.59
CA LEU A 55 -5.37 3.03 -1.13
C LEU A 55 -4.26 4.05 -0.87
N VAL A 56 -3.65 4.05 0.32
CA VAL A 56 -2.53 4.94 0.65
C VAL A 56 -1.32 4.65 -0.24
N VAL A 57 -0.91 3.38 -0.36
CA VAL A 57 0.22 2.99 -1.24
C VAL A 57 -0.04 3.39 -2.68
N THR A 58 -1.26 3.14 -3.18
CA THR A 58 -1.67 3.54 -4.53
C THR A 58 -1.64 5.06 -4.70
N ALA A 59 -2.13 5.82 -3.72
CA ALA A 59 -2.10 7.28 -3.74
C ALA A 59 -0.66 7.81 -3.80
N PHE A 60 0.29 7.22 -3.07
CA PHE A 60 1.71 7.56 -3.17
C PHE A 60 2.26 7.35 -4.59
N VAL A 61 2.03 6.16 -5.17
CA VAL A 61 2.51 5.83 -6.52
C VAL A 61 1.89 6.74 -7.58
N VAL A 62 0.58 6.98 -7.51
CA VAL A 62 -0.13 7.84 -8.46
C VAL A 62 0.29 9.30 -8.31
N ALA A 63 0.38 9.83 -7.08
CA ALA A 63 0.79 11.21 -6.84
C ALA A 63 2.24 11.45 -7.28
N ALA A 64 3.15 10.52 -6.96
CA ALA A 64 4.54 10.58 -7.38
C ALA A 64 4.67 10.54 -8.91
N THR A 65 4.00 9.60 -9.56
CA THR A 65 4.01 9.47 -11.02
C THR A 65 3.42 10.72 -11.70
N ALA A 66 2.27 11.20 -11.22
CA ALA A 66 1.63 12.39 -11.77
C ALA A 66 2.51 13.64 -11.64
N LYS A 67 3.20 13.80 -10.49
CA LYS A 67 4.14 14.89 -10.28
C LYS A 67 5.38 14.72 -11.16
N LYS A 68 5.91 13.51 -11.29
CA LYS A 68 7.07 13.22 -12.14
C LYS A 68 6.79 13.51 -13.61
N ILE A 69 5.59 13.20 -14.10
CA ILE A 69 5.17 13.55 -15.48
C ILE A 69 5.11 15.07 -15.66
N LYS A 70 4.63 15.83 -14.66
CA LYS A 70 4.45 17.29 -14.75
C LYS A 70 5.74 18.09 -14.52
N THR A 71 6.61 17.63 -13.64
CA THR A 71 7.76 18.43 -13.16
C THR A 71 9.11 17.72 -13.29
N GLY A 72 9.14 16.47 -13.78
CA GLY A 72 10.36 15.67 -13.90
C GLY A 72 10.89 15.10 -12.59
N SER A 73 10.22 15.30 -11.44
CA SER A 73 10.68 14.88 -10.11
C SER A 73 9.56 14.25 -9.27
N GLY A 74 9.93 13.35 -8.36
CA GLY A 74 9.01 12.67 -7.42
C GLY A 74 8.49 13.58 -6.31
N LEU A 75 7.92 12.99 -5.25
CA LEU A 75 7.51 13.75 -4.06
C LEU A 75 8.74 14.38 -3.37
N PRO A 76 8.55 15.51 -2.66
CA PRO A 76 9.63 16.05 -1.86
C PRO A 76 10.03 15.03 -0.78
N ALA A 77 11.32 14.98 -0.44
CA ALA A 77 11.80 14.06 0.60
C ALA A 77 11.13 14.31 1.97
N GLY A 78 10.72 15.54 2.24
CA GLY A 78 10.16 15.98 3.52
C GLY A 78 11.21 16.02 4.64
N PRO A 79 10.83 16.49 5.84
CA PRO A 79 11.72 16.47 7.00
C PRO A 79 12.20 15.05 7.31
N GLY A 80 13.51 14.88 7.49
CA GLY A 80 14.11 13.57 7.74
C GLY A 80 14.02 12.56 6.58
N GLY A 81 13.56 12.98 5.38
CA GLY A 81 13.45 12.10 4.22
C GLY A 81 12.29 11.08 4.29
N VAL A 82 11.43 11.18 5.31
CA VAL A 82 10.39 10.18 5.59
C VAL A 82 9.38 10.06 4.44
N LEU A 83 8.99 11.18 3.83
CA LEU A 83 8.03 11.18 2.73
C LEU A 83 8.62 10.55 1.47
N GLY A 84 9.89 10.86 1.15
CA GLY A 84 10.60 10.25 0.03
C GLY A 84 10.86 8.75 0.24
N GLY A 85 11.16 8.35 1.48
CA GLY A 85 11.27 6.93 1.85
C GLY A 85 9.95 6.17 1.66
N ALA A 86 8.84 6.76 2.11
CA ALA A 86 7.51 6.20 1.90
C ALA A 86 7.16 6.08 0.41
N GLU A 87 7.50 7.08 -0.41
CA GLU A 87 7.35 7.00 -1.88
C GLU A 87 8.12 5.80 -2.45
N GLY A 88 9.42 5.69 -2.13
CA GLY A 88 10.27 4.63 -2.67
C GLY A 88 9.78 3.23 -2.29
N ILE A 89 9.40 3.03 -1.02
CA ILE A 89 8.84 1.74 -0.57
C ILE A 89 7.49 1.48 -1.24
N SER A 90 6.65 2.51 -1.45
CA SER A 90 5.36 2.33 -2.14
C SER A 90 5.53 1.82 -3.57
N PHE A 91 6.53 2.31 -4.32
CA PHE A 91 6.84 1.76 -5.65
C PHE A 91 7.33 0.31 -5.57
N LEU A 92 8.17 -0.02 -4.59
CA LEU A 92 8.65 -1.39 -4.40
C LEU A 92 7.49 -2.34 -4.06
N VAL A 93 6.63 -1.96 -3.11
CA VAL A 93 5.45 -2.73 -2.70
C VAL A 93 4.47 -2.89 -3.85
N ALA A 94 4.28 -1.86 -4.68
CA ALA A 94 3.45 -1.96 -5.88
C ALA A 94 4.00 -2.98 -6.89
N LEU A 95 5.32 -2.99 -7.12
CA LEU A 95 5.96 -4.00 -7.98
C LEU A 95 5.84 -5.42 -7.41
N ILE A 96 6.02 -5.57 -6.09
CA ILE A 96 5.79 -6.86 -5.41
C ILE A 96 4.34 -7.27 -5.57
N GLY A 97 3.38 -6.34 -5.44
CA GLY A 97 1.96 -6.60 -5.63
C GLY A 97 1.64 -7.16 -7.03
N LEU A 98 2.27 -6.63 -8.07
CA LEU A 98 2.17 -7.20 -9.43
C LEU A 98 2.73 -8.63 -9.50
N GLY A 99 3.85 -8.89 -8.82
CA GLY A 99 4.44 -10.23 -8.72
C GLY A 99 3.53 -11.21 -7.97
N VAL A 100 2.94 -10.79 -6.85
CA VAL A 100 1.96 -11.60 -6.09
C VAL A 100 0.72 -11.86 -6.93
N LEU A 101 0.22 -10.87 -7.67
CA LEU A 101 -0.90 -11.06 -8.60
C LEU A 101 -0.57 -12.10 -9.67
N ALA A 102 0.63 -12.04 -10.26
CA ALA A 102 1.08 -13.06 -11.21
C ALA A 102 1.13 -14.45 -10.56
N ASN A 103 1.66 -14.55 -9.34
CA ASN A 103 1.66 -15.80 -8.57
C ASN A 103 0.23 -16.33 -8.32
N GLN A 104 -0.72 -15.45 -7.99
CA GLN A 104 -2.13 -15.82 -7.80
C GLN A 104 -2.74 -16.43 -9.06
N VAL A 105 -2.53 -15.79 -10.20
CA VAL A 105 -3.05 -16.29 -11.48
C VAL A 105 -2.38 -17.61 -11.88
N LEU A 106 -1.07 -17.73 -11.70
CA LEU A 106 -0.30 -18.90 -12.15
C LEU A 106 -0.45 -20.12 -11.24
N HIS A 107 -0.52 -19.95 -9.91
CA HIS A 107 -0.58 -21.05 -8.96
C HIS A 107 -1.98 -21.37 -8.47
N PHE A 108 -2.82 -20.35 -8.30
CA PHE A 108 -4.13 -20.51 -7.69
C PHE A 108 -5.28 -20.39 -8.71
N GLY A 109 -5.04 -19.79 -9.88
CA GLY A 109 -5.99 -19.72 -10.98
C GLY A 109 -7.09 -18.67 -10.83
N TYR A 110 -6.98 -17.75 -9.86
CA TYR A 110 -7.96 -16.69 -9.65
C TYR A 110 -7.31 -15.39 -9.16
N VAL A 111 -8.05 -14.28 -9.28
CA VAL A 111 -7.73 -13.01 -8.63
C VAL A 111 -8.48 -12.96 -7.30
N PRO A 112 -7.82 -12.68 -6.16
CA PRO A 112 -8.46 -12.65 -4.86
C PRO A 112 -9.63 -11.67 -4.81
N ASN A 113 -10.74 -12.08 -4.19
CA ASN A 113 -11.87 -11.19 -3.96
C ASN A 113 -11.56 -10.23 -2.80
N ALA A 114 -11.95 -8.96 -2.94
CA ALA A 114 -11.75 -7.93 -1.91
C ALA A 114 -12.64 -8.12 -0.66
N ILE A 115 -13.68 -8.96 -0.77
CA ILE A 115 -14.55 -9.34 0.32
C ILE A 115 -14.55 -10.86 0.45
N PRO A 116 -14.52 -11.42 1.68
CA PRO A 116 -14.81 -12.83 1.89
C PRO A 116 -16.19 -13.12 1.31
N THR A 117 -16.24 -13.99 0.31
CA THR A 117 -17.48 -14.42 -0.34
C THR A 117 -17.80 -15.82 0.11
N GLU A 118 -19.06 -16.10 0.42
CA GLU A 118 -19.49 -17.41 0.88
C GLU A 118 -19.18 -18.46 -0.21
N GLY A 119 -18.39 -19.47 0.14
CA GLY A 119 -17.84 -20.46 -0.82
C GLY A 119 -16.53 -20.06 -1.51
N GLY A 120 -15.95 -18.91 -1.15
CA GLY A 120 -14.62 -18.50 -1.57
C GLY A 120 -13.51 -19.29 -0.85
N LYS A 121 -12.30 -19.29 -1.43
CA LYS A 121 -11.16 -20.07 -0.93
C LYS A 121 -10.68 -19.67 0.49
N CYS A 122 -11.15 -18.52 0.98
CA CYS A 122 -10.66 -17.84 2.17
C CYS A 122 -11.80 -17.43 3.12
N TYR A 123 -12.89 -18.23 3.16
CA TYR A 123 -14.03 -18.05 4.06
C TYR A 123 -13.79 -18.72 5.42
#